data_AF-A0A3E2B3B8-F1
#
_entry.id   AF-A0A3E2B3B8-F1
#
_cell.length_a   1.000
_cell.length_b   1.000
_cell.length_c   1.000
_cell.angle_alpha   90.00
_cell.angle_beta   90.00
_cell.angle_gamma   90.00
#
_symmetry.space_group_name_H-M   'P 1'
#
loop_
_entity.id
_entity.type
_entity.pdbx_description
1 polymer ?
#
loop_
_entity_poly.entity_id
_entity_poly.type
_entity_poly.pdbx_seq_one_letter_code
_entity_poly.pdbx_strand_id
1 'polypeptide(L)'
;MAHSKLILAVLQGEDYGDVVRQLNENGIFVTILHSTGGFLRKRSVTIMIGVEEAKLEQVLDLLKETAGRRTVTLYQNPGSMPPPHGLPPLFASTPMEVCQGGVAVFVLDLERLEKY
;
A
#
# COMPACT_ATOMS: atom_id res chain seq x y z
N MET A 1 -8.37 -24.22 -19.24
CA MET A 1 -9.45 -23.21 -19.38
C MET A 1 -8.93 -21.98 -18.68
N ALA A 2 -8.96 -20.80 -19.32
CA ALA A 2 -8.50 -19.57 -18.67
C ALA A 2 -9.56 -19.15 -17.66
N HIS A 3 -9.24 -19.19 -16.37
CA HIS A 3 -10.18 -18.81 -15.31
C HIS A 3 -9.87 -17.40 -14.86
N SER A 4 -10.88 -16.52 -14.87
CA SER A 4 -10.70 -15.18 -14.29
C SER A 4 -10.30 -15.29 -12.82
N LYS A 5 -9.59 -14.29 -12.30
CA LYS A 5 -9.16 -14.20 -10.92
C LYS A 5 -9.82 -13.01 -10.23
N LEU A 6 -10.11 -13.19 -8.96
CA LEU A 6 -10.42 -12.11 -8.04
C LEU A 6 -9.20 -11.85 -7.17
N ILE A 7 -8.73 -10.61 -7.18
CA ILE A 7 -7.63 -10.16 -6.35
C ILE A 7 -8.20 -9.27 -5.26
N LEU A 8 -7.95 -9.61 -4.00
CA LEU A 8 -8.18 -8.75 -2.85
C LEU A 8 -6.83 -8.29 -2.32
N ALA A 9 -6.49 -7.02 -2.50
CA ALA A 9 -5.24 -6.45 -2.02
C ALA A 9 -5.50 -5.50 -0.85
N VAL A 10 -4.95 -5.81 0.32
CA VAL A 10 -5.04 -5.01 1.53
C VAL A 10 -3.83 -4.10 1.61
N LEU A 11 -4.08 -2.80 1.44
CA LEU A 11 -3.09 -1.73 1.42
C LEU A 11 -3.10 -1.00 2.76
N GLN A 12 -1.91 -0.62 3.22
CA GLN A 12 -1.74 0.18 4.43
C GLN A 12 -1.58 1.66 4.09
N GLY A 13 -2.25 2.55 4.81
CA GLY A 13 -2.01 3.99 4.72
C GLY A 13 -2.52 4.66 3.43
N GLU A 14 -1.74 5.60 2.90
CA GLU A 14 -2.10 6.51 1.80
C GLU A 14 -1.70 6.00 0.41
N ASP A 15 -0.94 4.90 0.33
CA ASP A 15 -0.38 4.36 -0.92
C ASP A 15 -1.45 3.89 -1.93
N TYR A 16 -2.73 3.78 -1.50
CA TYR A 16 -3.81 3.31 -2.37
C TYR A 16 -4.12 4.24 -3.55
N GLY A 17 -3.86 5.55 -3.42
CA GLY A 17 -4.11 6.52 -4.48
C GLY A 17 -3.25 6.25 -5.72
N ASP A 18 -1.94 6.06 -5.50
CA ASP A 18 -0.98 5.77 -6.57
C ASP A 18 -1.21 4.39 -7.17
N VAL A 19 -1.52 3.38 -6.35
CA VAL A 19 -1.88 2.03 -6.81
C VAL A 19 -3.08 2.08 -7.76
N VAL A 20 -4.16 2.73 -7.34
CA VAL A 20 -5.40 2.82 -8.15
C VAL A 20 -5.14 3.56 -9.46
N ARG A 21 -4.34 4.64 -9.41
CA ARG A 21 -3.96 5.39 -10.60
C ARG A 21 -3.19 4.53 -11.59
N GLN A 22 -2.11 3.86 -11.16
CA GLN A 22 -1.29 3.03 -12.04
C GLN A 22 -2.07 1.84 -12.63
N LEU A 23 -2.94 1.21 -11.85
CA LEU A 23 -3.82 0.15 -12.35
C LEU A 23 -4.78 0.67 -13.44
N ASN A 24 -5.42 1.82 -13.19
CA ASN A 24 -6.32 2.44 -14.17
C ASN A 24 -5.61 2.86 -15.46
N GLU A 25 -4.39 3.42 -15.37
CA GLU A 25 -3.56 3.78 -16.53
C GLU A 25 -3.19 2.54 -17.37
N ASN A 26 -3.16 1.34 -16.77
CA ASN A 26 -2.97 0.05 -17.44
C ASN A 26 -4.29 -0.64 -17.86
N GLY A 27 -5.43 0.06 -17.77
CA GLY A 27 -6.76 -0.49 -18.12
C GLY A 27 -7.28 -1.57 -17.16
N ILE A 28 -6.79 -1.58 -15.92
CA ILE A 28 -7.21 -2.49 -14.86
C ILE A 28 -8.16 -1.74 -13.92
N PHE A 29 -9.43 -2.12 -13.93
CA PHE A 29 -10.46 -1.50 -13.10
C PHE A 29 -10.43 -2.04 -11.67
N VAL A 30 -10.56 -1.12 -10.71
CA VAL A 30 -10.44 -1.37 -9.28
C VAL A 30 -11.71 -0.92 -8.55
N THR A 31 -12.22 -1.75 -7.66
CA THR A 31 -13.24 -1.35 -6.67
C THR A 31 -12.56 -1.10 -5.34
N ILE A 32 -12.82 0.05 -4.72
CA ILE A 32 -12.22 0.45 -3.44
C ILE A 32 -13.16 0.12 -2.30
N LEU A 33 -12.66 -0.58 -1.29
CA LEU A 33 -13.34 -0.93 -0.06
C LEU A 33 -12.60 -0.27 1.12
N HIS A 34 -13.19 0.73 1.73
CA HIS A 34 -12.61 1.34 2.94
C HIS A 34 -12.69 0.34 4.10
N SER A 35 -11.54 -0.05 4.64
CA SER A 35 -11.42 -1.09 5.67
C SER A 35 -10.63 -0.58 6.89
N THR A 36 -10.56 -1.39 7.93
CA THR A 36 -9.75 -1.06 9.12
C THR A 36 -9.01 -2.31 9.56
N GLY A 37 -7.71 -2.18 9.81
CA GLY A 37 -6.88 -3.31 10.25
C GLY A 37 -7.18 -3.72 11.69
N GLY A 38 -7.31 -5.02 11.95
CA GLY A 38 -7.70 -5.54 13.27
C GLY A 38 -6.63 -5.42 14.37
N PHE A 39 -5.34 -5.36 14.02
CA PHE A 39 -4.25 -5.38 15.01
C PHE A 39 -3.88 -3.98 15.52
N LEU A 40 -3.55 -3.05 14.61
CA LEU A 40 -3.11 -1.69 14.97
C LEU A 40 -4.23 -0.64 14.89
N ARG A 41 -5.46 -1.04 14.54
CA ARG A 41 -6.59 -0.14 14.22
C ARG A 41 -6.24 0.99 13.24
N LYS A 42 -5.16 0.83 12.49
CA LYS A 42 -4.77 1.76 11.43
C LYS A 42 -5.75 1.61 10.29
N ARG A 43 -6.12 2.74 9.69
CA ARG A 43 -6.93 2.78 8.48
C ARG A 43 -6.21 1.98 7.39
N SER A 44 -6.94 1.06 6.77
CA SER A 44 -6.49 0.30 5.62
C SER A 44 -7.45 0.55 4.46
N VAL A 45 -6.99 0.22 3.27
CA VAL A 45 -7.87 0.18 2.10
C VAL A 45 -7.72 -1.19 1.49
N THR A 46 -8.84 -1.87 1.28
CA THR A 46 -8.85 -3.10 0.49
C THR A 46 -9.29 -2.71 -0.91
N ILE A 47 -8.53 -3.10 -1.92
CA ILE A 47 -8.97 -2.99 -3.31
C ILE A 47 -9.33 -4.36 -3.84
N MET A 48 -10.38 -4.40 -4.67
CA MET A 48 -10.91 -5.60 -5.28
C MET A 48 -10.82 -5.48 -6.80
N ILE A 49 -10.20 -6.48 -7.42
CA ILE A 49 -9.88 -6.47 -8.85
C ILE A 49 -10.31 -7.79 -9.49
N GLY A 50 -11.23 -7.72 -10.45
CA GLY A 50 -11.59 -8.87 -11.29
C GLY A 50 -10.82 -8.80 -12.60
N VAL A 51 -9.97 -9.79 -12.87
CA VAL A 51 -9.10 -9.82 -14.06
C VAL A 51 -9.13 -11.18 -14.74
N GLU A 52 -8.84 -11.20 -16.03
CA GLU A 52 -8.51 -12.43 -16.75
C GLU A 52 -7.17 -12.98 -16.25
N GLU A 53 -7.00 -14.30 -16.28
CA GLU A 53 -5.78 -14.98 -15.81
C GLU A 53 -4.50 -14.42 -16.43
N ALA A 54 -4.55 -14.06 -17.72
CA ALA A 54 -3.41 -13.51 -18.45
C ALA A 54 -2.92 -12.16 -17.91
N LYS A 55 -3.76 -11.42 -17.16
CA LYS A 55 -3.40 -10.13 -16.55
C LYS A 55 -3.01 -10.26 -15.08
N LEU A 56 -3.09 -11.45 -14.48
CA LEU A 56 -2.79 -11.65 -13.06
C LEU A 56 -1.39 -11.14 -12.69
N GLU A 57 -0.36 -11.62 -13.38
CA GLU A 57 1.03 -11.27 -13.08
C GLU A 57 1.28 -9.77 -13.24
N GLN A 58 0.73 -9.15 -14.29
CA GLN A 58 0.80 -7.70 -14.49
C GLN A 58 0.24 -6.93 -13.28
N VAL A 59 -0.88 -7.38 -12.72
CA VAL A 59 -1.49 -6.75 -11.54
C VAL A 59 -0.60 -6.95 -10.31
N LEU A 60 -0.04 -8.14 -10.11
CA LEU A 60 0.83 -8.44 -8.98
C LEU A 60 2.12 -7.63 -9.02
N ASP A 61 2.71 -7.47 -10.21
CA ASP A 61 3.90 -6.66 -10.42
C ASP A 61 3.62 -5.19 -10.12
N LEU A 62 2.53 -4.62 -10.64
CA LEU A 62 2.11 -3.26 -10.31
C LEU A 62 1.91 -3.10 -8.79
N LEU A 63 1.17 -4.00 -8.14
CA LEU A 63 0.98 -3.93 -6.68
C LEU A 63 2.30 -3.97 -5.89
N LYS A 64 3.26 -4.76 -6.35
CA LYS A 64 4.58 -4.89 -5.74
C LYS A 64 5.43 -3.64 -5.95
N GLU A 65 5.37 -3.04 -7.13
CA GLU A 65 6.10 -1.81 -7.47
C GLU A 65 5.54 -0.60 -6.73
N THR A 66 4.21 -0.43 -6.67
CA THR A 66 3.60 0.77 -6.08
C THR A 66 3.41 0.66 -4.56
N ALA A 67 3.08 -0.52 -4.03
CA ALA A 67 2.73 -0.71 -2.61
C ALA A 67 3.62 -1.73 -1.87
N GLY A 68 4.71 -2.18 -2.49
CA GLY A 68 5.69 -3.06 -1.85
C GLY A 68 6.30 -2.44 -0.59
N ARG A 69 6.78 -3.31 0.31
CA ARG A 69 7.52 -2.84 1.49
C ARG A 69 8.81 -2.14 1.05
N ARG A 70 9.04 -0.96 1.62
CA ARG A 70 10.25 -0.16 1.39
C ARG A 70 10.80 0.38 2.71
N THR A 71 12.11 0.54 2.77
CA THR A 71 12.78 1.21 3.88
C THR A 71 12.88 2.69 3.56
N VAL A 72 12.38 3.55 4.43
CA VAL A 72 12.45 5.00 4.29
C VAL A 72 13.24 5.57 5.45
N THR A 73 14.23 6.41 5.16
CA THR A 73 14.97 7.14 6.18
C THR A 73 14.17 8.37 6.58
N LEU A 74 13.64 8.36 7.80
CA LEU A 74 13.00 9.53 8.40
C LEU A 74 13.98 10.25 9.31
N TYR A 75 14.03 11.57 9.18
CA TYR A 75 14.79 12.44 10.08
C TYR A 75 13.83 12.91 11.17
N GLN A 76 13.96 12.36 12.37
CA GLN A 76 13.21 12.88 13.51
C GLN A 76 13.94 14.11 14.06
N ASN A 77 13.21 15.23 14.14
CA ASN A 77 13.68 16.40 14.87
C ASN A 77 13.27 16.22 16.33
N PRO A 78 14.21 16.08 17.29
CA PRO A 78 13.88 16.06 18.71
C PRO A 78 13.58 17.50 19.16
N GLY A 79 12.52 18.10 18.61
CA GLY A 79 12.15 19.50 18.83
C GLY A 79 11.39 19.77 20.13
N SER A 80 11.28 18.81 21.05
CA SER A 80 10.47 18.94 22.27
C SER A 80 11.23 18.82 23.59
N MET A 81 12.55 18.58 23.56
CA MET A 81 13.36 18.62 24.79
C MET A 81 13.92 20.03 24.99
N PRO A 82 13.58 20.73 26.08
CA PRO A 82 14.22 21.99 26.42
C PRO A 82 15.73 21.75 26.57
N PRO A 83 16.61 22.59 26.00
CA PRO A 83 18.04 22.41 26.16
C PRO A 83 18.42 22.48 27.64
N PRO A 84 19.35 21.63 28.11
CA PRO A 84 19.98 21.81 29.41
C PRO A 84 20.59 23.21 29.48
N HIS A 85 20.41 23.87 30.61
CA HIS A 85 20.71 25.29 30.84
C HIS A 85 21.98 25.79 30.13
N GLY A 86 21.81 26.75 29.21
CA GLY A 86 22.90 27.53 28.62
C GLY A 86 23.50 26.98 27.32
N LEU A 87 23.06 25.82 26.82
CA LEU A 87 23.52 25.29 25.53
C LEU A 87 22.61 25.73 24.38
N PRO A 88 23.15 26.10 23.21
CA PRO A 88 22.35 26.28 22.00
C PRO A 88 21.61 24.97 21.68
N PRO A 89 20.35 25.01 21.21
CA PRO A 89 19.64 23.81 20.78
C PRO A 89 20.45 23.09 19.69
N LEU A 90 20.89 21.87 19.99
CA LEU A 90 21.47 20.96 19.00
C LEU A 90 20.31 20.37 18.19
N PHE A 91 19.97 21.02 17.07
CA PHE A 91 19.07 20.46 16.07
C PHE A 91 19.81 19.38 15.26
N ALA A 92 20.24 18.31 15.91
CA ALA A 92 20.77 17.15 15.22
C ALA A 92 19.62 16.19 14.94
N SER A 93 19.04 16.28 13.73
CA SER A 93 18.08 15.28 13.27
C SER A 93 18.80 13.95 13.08
N THR A 94 18.41 12.92 13.85
CA THR A 94 18.96 11.57 13.66
C THR A 94 18.20 10.84 12.56
N PRO A 95 18.89 10.26 11.56
CA PRO A 95 18.24 9.41 10.57
C PRO A 95 17.82 8.10 11.23
N MET A 96 16.56 7.71 11.05
CA MET A 96 16.01 6.42 11.45
C MET A 96 15.39 5.72 10.25
N GLU A 97 15.76 4.46 10.03
CA GLU A 97 15.15 3.62 9.00
C GLU A 97 13.82 3.07 9.50
N VAL A 98 12.75 3.31 8.75
CA VAL A 98 11.43 2.73 9.03
C VAL A 98 10.93 1.94 7.84
N CYS A 99 10.31 0.78 8.10
CA CYS A 99 9.60 0.02 7.09
C CYS A 99 8.24 0.69 6.82
N GLN A 100 8.03 1.15 5.59
CA GLN A 100 6.78 1.75 5.12
C GLN A 100 6.17 0.89 4.00
N GLY A 101 4.84 0.92 3.91
CA GLY A 101 4.08 0.21 2.88
C GLY A 101 3.92 -1.27 3.17
N GLY A 102 3.68 -2.04 2.11
CA GLY A 102 3.35 -3.45 2.18
C GLY A 102 1.89 -3.70 1.82
N VAL A 103 1.71 -4.69 0.94
CA VAL A 103 0.41 -5.16 0.48
C VAL A 103 0.27 -6.63 0.82
N ALA A 104 -0.88 -7.00 1.39
CA ALA A 104 -1.28 -8.41 1.50
C ALA A 104 -2.27 -8.72 0.37
N VAL A 105 -1.94 -9.69 -0.48
CA VAL A 105 -2.73 -10.02 -1.67
C VAL A 105 -3.32 -11.42 -1.52
N PHE A 106 -4.63 -11.52 -1.71
CA PHE A 106 -5.35 -12.78 -1.82
C PHE A 106 -5.80 -12.94 -3.27
N VAL A 107 -5.48 -14.07 -3.89
CA VAL A 107 -5.90 -14.42 -5.25
C VAL A 107 -6.87 -15.58 -5.15
N LEU A 108 -8.07 -15.41 -5.70
CA LEU A 108 -9.11 -16.41 -5.72
C LEU A 108 -9.49 -16.74 -7.17
N ASP A 109 -9.80 -18.00 -7.43
CA ASP A 109 -10.36 -18.41 -8.72
C ASP A 109 -11.82 -17.95 -8.83
N LEU A 110 -12.17 -17.39 -9.99
CA LEU A 110 -13.54 -17.07 -10.33
C LEU A 110 -14.09 -18.11 -11.30
N GLU A 111 -15.25 -18.65 -10.98
CA GLU A 111 -16.04 -19.44 -11.93
C GLU A 111 -16.60 -18.57 -13.06
N ARG A 112 -17.00 -17.34 -12.74
CA ARG A 112 -17.60 -16.40 -13.69
C ARG A 112 -17.35 -14.94 -13.30
N LEU A 113 -17.06 -14.10 -14.29
CA LEU A 113 -16.95 -12.64 -14.17
C LEU A 113 -17.76 -12.01 -15.31
N GLU A 114 -18.76 -11.22 -14.97
CA GLU A 114 -19.64 -10.54 -15.94
C GLU A 114 -19.52 -9.03 -15.75
N LYS A 115 -19.59 -8.28 -16.86
CA LYS A 115 -19.62 -6.81 -16.88
C LYS A 115 -20.82 -6.39 -17.73
N TYR A 116 -21.67 -5.52 -17.20
CA TYR A 116 -22.88 -5.00 -17.86
C TYR A 116 -22.77 -3.50 -18.06
#